data_AF-A0A959P062-F1
#
_entry.id   AF-A0A959P062-F1
#
_cell.length_a   1.000
_cell.length_b   1.000
_cell.length_c   1.000
_cell.angle_alpha   90.00
_cell.angle_beta   90.00
_cell.angle_gamma   90.00
#
_symmetry.space_group_name_H-M   'P 1'
#
loop_
_entity.id
_entity.type
_entity.pdbx_description
1 polymer ?
#
loop_
_entity_poly.entity_id
_entity_poly.type
_entity_poly.pdbx_seq_one_letter_code
_entity_poly.pdbx_strand_id
1 'polypeptide(L)'
;MVLPNQLTTLRIILTPVFLFLFLSGDSLYMQISLAVYIIAAITDWYDGWLARKFDYITTWGKFMDPLADKILTSTAFFAFVFIDVLSLWMVIVVVFRDLFVTGLRLFAE
;
A
#
# COMPACT_ATOMS: atom_id res chain seq x y z
N MET A 1 -1.23 9.01 -21.12
CA MET A 1 -0.98 8.51 -19.75
C MET A 1 -2.32 8.33 -19.09
N VAL A 2 -2.67 7.13 -18.65
CA VAL A 2 -4.02 6.79 -18.18
C VAL A 2 -4.14 7.17 -16.69
N LEU A 3 -5.24 7.82 -16.30
CA LEU A 3 -5.58 8.25 -14.92
C LEU A 3 -5.23 7.24 -13.79
N PRO A 4 -5.41 5.91 -13.95
CA PRO A 4 -5.07 4.93 -12.92
C PRO A 4 -3.59 4.92 -12.56
N ASN A 5 -2.69 5.01 -13.55
CA ASN A 5 -1.24 4.97 -13.30
C ASN A 5 -0.75 6.17 -12.49
N GLN A 6 -1.44 7.31 -12.56
CA GLN A 6 -1.12 8.51 -11.77
C GLN A 6 -1.52 8.34 -10.30
N LEU A 7 -2.60 7.62 -10.03
CA LEU A 7 -3.06 7.32 -8.66
C LEU A 7 -2.18 6.26 -7.98
N THR A 8 -1.72 5.25 -8.72
CA THR A 8 -0.73 4.29 -8.21
C THR A 8 0.60 4.96 -7.88
N THR A 9 1.09 5.87 -8.72
CA THR A 9 2.33 6.64 -8.42
C THR A 9 2.13 7.59 -7.24
N LEU A 10 0.98 8.24 -7.12
CA LEU A 10 0.64 9.05 -5.96
C LEU A 10 0.69 8.22 -4.67
N ARG A 11 0.20 6.98 -4.68
CA ARG A 11 0.24 6.08 -3.52
C ARG A 11 1.65 5.68 -3.10
N ILE A 12 2.51 5.38 -4.07
CA ILE A 12 3.93 5.09 -3.82
C ILE A 12 4.62 6.30 -3.17
N ILE A 13 4.23 7.53 -3.53
CA ILE A 13 4.75 8.77 -2.92
C ILE A 13 4.12 9.02 -1.53
N LEU A 14 2.83 8.72 -1.35
CA LEU A 14 2.14 8.88 -0.07
C LEU A 14 2.64 7.91 1.01
N THR A 15 3.15 6.73 0.61
CA THR A 15 3.67 5.71 1.53
C THR A 15 4.86 6.20 2.39
N PRO A 16 5.94 6.78 1.84
CA PRO A 16 7.02 7.35 2.64
C PRO A 16 6.59 8.60 3.41
N VAL A 17 5.63 9.38 2.91
CA VAL A 17 5.06 10.54 3.64
C VAL A 17 4.31 10.06 4.89
N PHE A 18 3.50 9.01 4.76
CA PHE A 18 2.85 8.35 5.89
C PHE A 18 3.87 7.86 6.92
N LEU A 19 4.91 7.14 6.48
CA LEU A 19 5.92 6.60 7.39
C LEU A 19 6.69 7.71 8.11
N PHE A 20 7.02 8.80 7.42
CA PHE A 20 7.67 9.96 8.02
C PHE A 20 6.78 10.64 9.08
N LEU A 21 5.50 10.84 8.78
CA LEU A 21 4.54 11.43 9.72
C LEU A 21 4.29 10.51 10.93
N PHE A 22 4.20 9.21 10.71
CA PHE A 22 3.95 8.23 11.77
C PHE A 22 5.14 8.13 12.75
N LEU A 23 6.37 8.16 12.23
CA LEU A 23 7.59 8.08 13.05
C LEU A 23 8.01 9.41 13.69
N SER A 24 7.34 10.52 13.38
CA SER A 24 7.65 11.83 13.94
C SER A 24 7.41 11.93 15.46
N GLY A 25 6.67 10.98 16.04
CA GLY A 25 6.47 10.85 17.50
C GLY A 25 5.49 11.85 18.12
N ASP A 26 4.95 12.79 17.33
CA ASP A 26 3.96 13.75 17.80
C ASP A 26 2.53 13.20 17.66
N SER A 27 1.67 13.42 18.67
CA SER A 27 0.30 12.88 18.68
C SER A 27 -0.55 13.46 17.55
N LEU A 28 -0.29 14.72 17.15
CA LEU A 28 -0.97 15.37 16.03
C LEU A 28 -0.57 14.73 14.69
N TYR A 29 0.73 14.50 14.48
CA TYR A 29 1.22 13.85 13.26
C TYR A 29 0.80 12.38 13.17
N MET A 30 0.65 11.68 14.29
CA MET A 30 0.12 10.32 14.31
C MET A 30 -1.33 10.29 13.82
N GLN A 31 -2.20 11.21 14.25
CA GLN A 31 -3.57 11.32 13.75
C GLN A 31 -3.63 11.68 12.25
N ILE A 32 -2.75 12.60 11.81
CA ILE A 32 -2.65 12.97 10.40
C ILE A 32 -2.16 11.79 9.57
N SER A 33 -1.20 11.00 10.05
CA SER A 33 -0.72 9.80 9.36
C SER A 33 -1.84 8.78 9.15
N LEU A 34 -2.72 8.60 10.13
CA LEU A 34 -3.89 7.73 10.02
C LEU A 34 -4.87 8.23 8.96
N ALA A 35 -5.12 9.55 8.91
CA ALA A 35 -5.94 10.15 7.85
C ALA A 35 -5.32 9.95 6.46
N VAL A 36 -3.99 10.13 6.32
CA VAL A 36 -3.26 9.91 5.06
C VAL A 36 -3.35 8.44 4.64
N TYR A 37 -3.20 7.51 5.58
CA TYR A 37 -3.34 6.07 5.32
C TYR A 37 -4.74 5.70 4.82
N ILE A 38 -5.78 6.23 5.47
CA ILE A 38 -7.18 6.03 5.04
C ILE A 38 -7.40 6.58 3.63
N ILE A 39 -6.92 7.79 3.34
CA ILE A 39 -7.05 8.41 2.01
C ILE A 39 -6.32 7.55 0.97
N ALA A 40 -5.12 7.06 1.27
CA ALA A 40 -4.36 6.20 0.37
C ALA A 40 -5.10 4.88 0.07
N ALA A 41 -5.71 4.25 1.09
CA ALA A 41 -6.50 3.04 0.93
C ALA A 41 -7.79 3.28 0.12
N ILE A 42 -8.49 4.39 0.34
CA ILE A 42 -9.68 4.76 -0.45
C ILE A 42 -9.29 5.01 -1.92
N THR A 43 -8.11 5.59 -2.15
CA THR A 43 -7.62 5.87 -3.50
C THR A 43 -7.37 4.58 -4.29
N ASP A 44 -6.89 3.51 -3.63
CA ASP A 44 -6.75 2.17 -4.24
C ASP A 44 -8.07 1.50 -4.60
N TRP A 45 -9.09 1.71 -3.78
CA TRP A 45 -10.41 1.22 -4.16
C TRP A 45 -10.96 2.00 -5.37
N TYR A 46 -10.69 3.29 -5.41
CA TYR A 46 -11.19 4.18 -6.46
C TYR A 46 -10.51 3.96 -7.81
N ASP A 47 -9.18 3.77 -7.88
CA ASP A 47 -8.49 3.48 -9.15
C ASP A 47 -8.86 2.11 -9.71
N GLY A 48 -9.00 1.09 -8.86
CA GLY A 48 -9.52 -0.23 -9.23
C GLY A 48 -10.98 -0.22 -9.68
N TRP A 49 -11.80 0.71 -9.18
CA TRP A 49 -13.18 0.93 -9.66
C TRP A 49 -13.20 1.68 -10.99
N LEU A 50 -12.38 2.72 -11.14
CA LEU A 50 -12.28 3.52 -12.36
C LEU A 50 -11.77 2.67 -13.53
N ALA A 51 -10.75 1.84 -13.32
CA ALA A 51 -10.21 0.93 -14.33
C ALA A 51 -11.26 -0.07 -14.82
N ARG A 52 -12.09 -0.60 -13.91
CA ARG A 52 -13.20 -1.52 -14.25
C ARG A 52 -14.36 -0.84 -14.96
N LYS A 53 -14.69 0.39 -14.57
CA LYS A 53 -15.83 1.13 -15.13
C LYS A 53 -15.57 1.63 -16.56
N PHE A 54 -14.33 1.96 -16.88
CA PHE A 54 -13.95 2.53 -18.18
C PHE A 54 -13.21 1.54 -19.09
N ASP A 55 -13.10 0.26 -18.71
CA ASP A 55 -12.43 -0.82 -19.46
C ASP A 55 -10.97 -0.53 -19.84
N TYR A 56 -10.32 0.42 -19.14
CA TYR A 56 -8.89 0.72 -19.28
C TYR A 56 -8.04 -0.24 -18.47
N ILE A 57 -8.24 -1.54 -18.68
CA ILE A 57 -7.47 -2.60 -18.03
C ILE A 57 -6.14 -2.73 -18.78
N THR A 58 -5.08 -2.14 -18.24
CA THR A 58 -3.73 -2.35 -18.77
C THR A 58 -3.04 -3.47 -17.98
N THR A 59 -2.24 -4.31 -18.67
CA THR A 59 -1.43 -5.36 -18.04
C THR A 59 -0.47 -4.80 -17.00
N TRP A 60 0.00 -3.57 -17.21
CA TRP A 60 0.86 -2.86 -16.27
C TRP A 60 0.12 -2.44 -14.98
N GLY A 61 -1.07 -1.85 -15.10
CA GLY A 61 -1.88 -1.46 -13.94
C GLY A 61 -2.29 -2.66 -13.08
N LYS A 62 -2.74 -3.75 -13.73
CA LYS A 62 -3.06 -5.02 -13.03
C LYS A 62 -1.92 -5.59 -12.18
N PHE A 63 -0.67 -5.37 -12.60
CA PHE A 63 0.51 -5.81 -11.85
C PHE A 63 0.91 -4.79 -10.76
N MET A 64 0.81 -3.50 -11.07
CA MET A 64 1.18 -2.41 -10.15
C MET A 64 0.21 -2.24 -8.99
N ASP A 65 -1.10 -2.42 -9.19
CA ASP A 65 -2.13 -2.27 -8.14
C ASP A 65 -1.87 -3.17 -6.92
N PRO A 66 -1.75 -4.51 -7.06
CA PRO A 66 -1.44 -5.39 -5.93
C PRO A 66 -0.02 -5.20 -5.38
N LEU A 67 0.91 -4.67 -6.17
CA LEU A 67 2.26 -4.32 -5.69
C LEU A 67 2.23 -3.09 -4.78
N ALA A 68 1.52 -2.04 -5.19
CA ALA A 68 1.40 -0.81 -4.44
C ALA A 68 0.64 -1.01 -3.12
N ASP A 69 -0.44 -1.81 -3.13
CA ASP A 69 -1.14 -2.22 -1.91
C ASP A 69 -0.21 -2.93 -0.90
N LYS A 70 0.61 -3.87 -1.39
CA LYS A 70 1.60 -4.57 -0.57
C LYS A 70 2.69 -3.69 -0.01
N ILE A 71 3.16 -2.73 -0.81
CA ILE A 71 4.18 -1.77 -0.35
C ILE A 71 3.61 -0.93 0.78
N LEU A 72 2.37 -0.42 0.63
CA LEU A 72 1.72 0.39 1.66
C LEU A 72 1.50 -0.41 2.96
N THR A 73 0.91 -1.61 2.86
CA THR A 73 0.62 -2.46 4.02
C THR A 73 1.89 -2.97 4.71
N SER A 74 2.90 -3.41 3.95
CA SER A 74 4.19 -3.84 4.52
C SER A 74 4.87 -2.68 5.24
N THR A 75 4.86 -1.48 4.65
CA THR A 75 5.46 -0.27 5.25
C THR A 75 4.77 0.09 6.57
N ALA A 76 3.44 -0.03 6.65
CA ALA A 76 2.71 0.16 7.90
C ALA A 76 3.08 -0.87 8.98
N PHE A 77 3.24 -2.15 8.61
CA PHE A 77 3.69 -3.17 9.56
C PHE A 77 5.11 -2.90 10.07
N PHE A 78 6.03 -2.50 9.19
CA PHE A 78 7.38 -2.11 9.62
C PHE A 78 7.35 -0.88 10.54
N ALA A 79 6.49 0.09 10.27
CA ALA A 79 6.31 1.25 11.15
C ALA A 79 5.86 0.83 12.56
N PHE A 80 4.99 -0.18 12.70
CA PHE A 80 4.62 -0.74 14.00
C PHE A 80 5.76 -1.47 14.73
N VAL A 81 6.74 -2.00 14.01
CA VAL A 81 7.95 -2.57 14.63
C VAL A 81 8.82 -1.46 15.22
N PHE A 82 8.94 -0.32 14.53
CA PHE A 82 9.75 0.81 15.00
C PHE A 82 9.22 1.46 16.28
N ILE A 83 7.92 1.33 16.57
CA ILE A 83 7.30 1.82 17.80
C ILE A 83 7.11 0.71 18.86
N ASP A 84 7.80 -0.42 18.71
CA ASP A 84 7.78 -1.58 19.62
C ASP A 84 6.39 -2.19 19.87
N VAL A 85 5.42 -1.96 18.97
CA VAL A 85 4.07 -2.56 19.05
C VAL A 85 4.08 -3.99 18.50
N LEU A 86 4.88 -4.25 17.46
CA LEU A 86 4.99 -5.56 16.82
C LEU A 86 6.44 -6.06 16.82
N SER A 87 6.63 -7.36 17.00
CA SER A 87 7.94 -7.98 16.82
C SER A 87 8.29 -8.15 15.34
N LEU A 88 9.54 -7.87 14.97
CA LEU A 88 10.04 -7.99 13.59
C LEU A 88 9.72 -9.36 12.95
N TRP A 89 9.83 -10.45 13.71
CA TRP A 89 9.58 -11.80 13.19
C TRP A 89 8.13 -11.99 12.72
N MET A 90 7.16 -11.35 13.38
CA MET A 90 5.74 -11.43 12.97
C MET A 90 5.54 -10.76 11.62
N VAL A 91 6.14 -9.57 11.43
CA VAL A 91 6.05 -8.82 10.18
C VAL A 91 6.71 -9.60 9.04
N ILE A 92 7.88 -10.19 9.28
CA ILE A 92 8.56 -11.02 8.27
C ILE A 92 7.69 -12.19 7.82
N VAL A 93 7.03 -12.89 8.75
CA VAL A 93 6.14 -14.02 8.42
C VAL A 93 4.94 -13.55 7.58
N VAL A 94 4.31 -12.44 7.95
CA VAL A 94 3.16 -11.88 7.22
C VAL A 94 3.56 -11.46 5.81
N VAL A 95 4.64 -10.67 5.67
CA VAL A 95 5.13 -10.19 4.37
C VAL A 95 5.53 -11.36 3.48
N PHE A 96 6.24 -12.35 4.03
CA PHE A 96 6.63 -13.55 3.27
C PHE A 96 5.40 -14.32 2.78
N ARG A 97 4.42 -14.56 3.65
CA ARG A 97 3.18 -15.25 3.30
C ARG A 97 2.42 -14.50 2.20
N ASP A 98 2.30 -13.19 2.29
CA ASP A 98 1.59 -12.41 1.29
C ASP A 98 2.33 -12.42 -0.05
N LEU A 99 3.65 -12.19 -0.06
CA LEU A 99 4.47 -12.30 -1.28
C LEU A 99 4.34 -13.69 -1.92
N PHE A 100 4.41 -14.76 -1.13
CA PHE A 100 4.28 -16.13 -1.61
C PHE A 100 2.90 -16.38 -2.25
N VAL A 101 1.80 -16.02 -1.57
CA VAL A 101 0.43 -16.21 -2.08
C VAL A 101 0.19 -15.42 -3.38
N THR A 102 0.67 -14.17 -3.47
CA THR A 102 0.53 -13.39 -4.71
C THR A 102 1.42 -13.90 -5.82
N GLY A 103 2.64 -14.36 -5.52
CA GLY A 103 3.49 -15.02 -6.49
C GLY A 103 2.79 -16.24 -7.08
N LEU A 104 2.26 -17.11 -6.23
CA LEU A 104 1.49 -18.29 -6.66
C LEU A 104 0.27 -17.91 -7.51
N ARG A 105 -0.45 -16.83 -7.16
CA ARG A 105 -1.58 -16.34 -7.97
C ARG A 105 -1.15 -15.94 -9.37
N LEU A 106 -0.02 -15.24 -9.51
CA LEU A 106 0.52 -14.82 -10.81
C LEU A 106 1.02 -16.00 -11.66
N PHE A 107 1.49 -17.09 -11.03
CA PHE A 107 1.87 -18.31 -11.75
C PHE A 107 0.66 -19.17 -12.17
N ALA A 108 -0.48 -19.00 -11.51
CA ALA A 108 -1.69 -19.76 -11.78
C ALA A 108 -2.60 -19.10 -12.85
N GLU A 109 -2.41 -17.81 -13.13
CA GLU A 109 -3.00 -17.10 -14.28
C GLU A 109 -2.10 -17.21 -15.52
#